data_AF-A0A101B0H6-F1
#
_entry.id   AF-A0A101B0H6-F1
#
_cell.length_a   1.000
_cell.length_b   1.000
_cell.length_c   1.000
_cell.angle_alpha   90.00
_cell.angle_beta   90.00
_cell.angle_gamma   90.00
#
_symmetry.space_group_name_H-M   'P 1'
#
loop_
_entity.id
_entity.type
_entity.pdbx_description
1 polymer ?
#
loop_
_entity_poly.entity_id
_entity_poly.type
_entity_poly.pdbx_seq_one_letter_code
_entity_poly.pdbx_strand_id
1 'polypeptide(L)'
;MDVGVPCYLVEWYRPALSAEAVAKTAARLRASAETLSANGIAVRLLTLLSVPADEVVFGVFTADSAAQVTRTCEGAQMPAQRVTAATDVEFCGP
;
A
#
# COMPACT_ATOMS: atom_id res chain seq x y z
N MET A 1 22.33 -7.15 -11.71
CA MET A 1 21.83 -6.07 -10.84
C MET A 1 20.46 -6.51 -10.42
N ASP A 2 20.31 -6.97 -9.17
CA ASP A 2 18.98 -7.25 -8.63
C ASP A 2 18.34 -5.89 -8.35
N VAL A 3 17.64 -5.35 -9.35
CA VAL A 3 16.83 -4.15 -9.16
C VAL A 3 15.64 -4.66 -8.37
N GLY A 4 15.74 -4.59 -7.04
CA GLY A 4 14.63 -4.92 -6.14
C GLY A 4 13.36 -4.23 -6.64
N VAL A 5 12.23 -4.95 -6.61
CA VAL A 5 10.96 -4.47 -7.16
C VAL A 5 10.66 -3.07 -6.60
N PRO A 6 10.36 -2.05 -7.45
CA PRO A 6 10.17 -0.69 -6.99
C PRO A 6 9.10 -0.61 -5.89
N CYS A 7 9.37 0.23 -4.90
CA CYS A 7 8.49 0.40 -3.74
C CYS A 7 7.80 1.76 -3.78
N TYR A 8 6.59 1.81 -3.26
CA TYR A 8 5.78 3.02 -3.19
C TYR A 8 5.18 3.16 -1.79
N LEU A 9 5.30 4.37 -1.25
CA LEU A 9 4.62 4.80 -0.04
C LEU A 9 3.29 5.44 -0.43
N VAL A 10 2.22 4.98 0.21
CA VAL A 10 0.87 5.51 0.03
C VAL A 10 0.39 6.10 1.33
N GLU A 11 -0.28 7.25 1.24
CA GLU A 11 -0.81 7.98 2.39
C GLU A 11 -2.31 8.19 2.27
N TRP A 12 -2.97 8.05 3.42
CA TRP A 12 -4.38 8.37 3.62
C TRP A 12 -4.57 9.12 4.94
N TYR A 13 -4.95 10.39 4.86
CA TYR A 13 -5.43 11.17 5.99
C TYR A 13 -6.82 10.67 6.41
N ARG A 14 -6.88 10.07 7.59
CA ARG A 14 -8.05 9.42 8.18
C ARG A 14 -8.06 9.66 9.68
N PRO A 15 -8.74 10.71 10.16
CA PRO A 15 -8.98 10.87 11.59
C PRO A 15 -9.72 9.63 12.13
N ALA A 16 -9.20 9.07 13.22
CA ALA A 16 -9.83 8.01 14.02
C ALA A 16 -10.03 6.62 13.35
N LEU A 17 -9.06 6.11 12.59
CA LEU A 17 -9.11 4.70 12.15
C LEU A 17 -8.79 3.74 13.32
N SER A 18 -9.77 2.95 13.77
CA SER A 18 -9.55 1.92 14.81
C SER A 18 -8.65 0.79 14.32
N ALA A 19 -8.00 0.05 15.24
CA ALA A 19 -7.14 -1.08 14.88
C ALA A 19 -7.89 -2.16 14.05
N GLU A 20 -9.14 -2.44 14.39
CA GLU A 20 -9.99 -3.35 13.61
C GLU A 20 -10.25 -2.82 12.19
N ALA A 21 -10.43 -1.50 12.05
CA ALA A 21 -10.58 -0.86 10.74
C ALA A 21 -9.28 -0.94 9.92
N VAL A 22 -8.10 -0.87 10.55
CA VAL A 22 -6.80 -1.06 9.86
C VAL A 22 -6.68 -2.47 9.31
N ALA A 23 -6.98 -3.49 10.11
CA ALA A 23 -6.90 -4.89 9.67
C ALA A 23 -7.86 -5.20 8.50
N LYS A 24 -9.12 -4.75 8.59
CA LYS A 24 -10.10 -4.88 7.50
C LYS A 24 -9.65 -4.15 6.24
N THR A 25 -9.06 -2.97 6.40
CA THR A 25 -8.51 -2.18 5.31
C THR A 25 -7.35 -2.90 4.62
N ALA A 26 -6.41 -3.43 5.39
CA ALA A 26 -5.29 -4.22 4.87
C ALA A 26 -5.79 -5.44 4.09
N ALA A 27 -6.83 -6.12 4.58
CA ALA A 27 -7.43 -7.26 3.87
C ALA A 27 -8.02 -6.85 2.50
N ARG A 28 -8.76 -5.73 2.43
CA ARG A 28 -9.30 -5.21 1.15
C ARG A 28 -8.19 -4.83 0.18
N LEU A 29 -7.14 -4.16 0.66
CA LEU A 29 -5.99 -3.78 -0.16
C LEU A 29 -5.24 -5.01 -0.71
N ARG A 30 -5.03 -6.04 0.12
CA ARG A 30 -4.42 -7.31 -0.33
C ARG A 30 -5.28 -8.01 -1.37
N ALA A 31 -6.58 -8.14 -1.15
CA ALA A 31 -7.49 -8.77 -2.11
C ALA A 31 -7.51 -8.03 -3.46
N SER A 32 -7.47 -6.69 -3.44
CA SER A 32 -7.35 -5.90 -4.66
C SER A 32 -6.00 -6.14 -5.37
N ALA A 33 -4.89 -6.16 -4.61
CA ALA A 33 -3.56 -6.42 -5.16
C ALA A 33 -3.45 -7.84 -5.77
N GLU A 34 -4.03 -8.84 -5.11
CA GLU A 34 -4.13 -10.22 -5.60
C GLU A 34 -4.94 -10.29 -6.89
N THR A 35 -6.05 -9.56 -6.98
CA THR A 35 -6.86 -9.47 -8.20
C THR A 35 -6.07 -8.87 -9.36
N LEU A 36 -5.30 -7.81 -9.13
CA LEU A 36 -4.45 -7.22 -10.16
C LEU A 36 -3.29 -8.15 -10.54
N SER A 37 -2.67 -8.81 -9.56
CA SER A 37 -1.59 -9.77 -9.78
C SER A 37 -2.04 -10.98 -10.58
N ALA A 38 -3.24 -11.50 -10.33
CA ALA A 38 -3.83 -12.57 -11.14
C ALA A 38 -4.04 -12.16 -12.61
N ASN A 39 -4.13 -10.86 -12.90
CA ASN A 39 -4.22 -10.30 -14.25
C ASN A 39 -2.86 -9.86 -14.81
N GLY A 40 -1.75 -10.29 -14.21
CA GLY A 40 -0.38 -10.04 -14.68
C GLY A 40 0.22 -8.70 -14.24
N ILE A 41 -0.44 -7.94 -13.37
CA ILE A 41 0.11 -6.70 -12.79
C ILE A 41 0.73 -7.03 -11.43
N ALA A 42 2.06 -7.14 -11.38
CA ALA A 42 2.77 -7.48 -10.15
C ALA A 42 2.68 -6.35 -9.10
N VAL A 43 1.71 -6.45 -8.19
CA VAL A 43 1.53 -5.50 -7.09
C VAL A 43 1.29 -6.23 -5.78
N ARG A 44 1.96 -5.79 -4.70
CA ARG A 44 1.82 -6.41 -3.37
C ARG A 44 1.82 -5.36 -2.28
N LEU A 45 0.89 -5.48 -1.33
CA LEU A 45 0.95 -4.73 -0.08
C LEU A 45 1.96 -5.41 0.86
N LEU A 46 3.04 -4.71 1.19
CA LEU A 46 4.05 -5.18 2.13
C LEU A 46 3.66 -4.88 3.58
N THR A 47 3.24 -3.64 3.85
CA THR A 47 2.84 -3.21 5.18
C THR A 47 1.72 -2.19 5.13
N LEU A 48 0.91 -2.15 6.19
CA LEU A 48 -0.05 -1.08 6.44
C LEU A 48 0.10 -0.69 7.91
N LEU A 49 0.36 0.59 8.17
CA LEU A 49 0.46 1.14 9.51
C LEU A 49 -0.45 2.35 9.66
N SER A 50 -0.99 2.53 10.86
CA SER A 50 -1.71 3.74 11.25
C SER A 50 -0.84 4.53 12.21
N VAL A 51 -0.75 5.84 12.01
CA VAL A 51 -0.09 6.79 12.90
C VAL A 51 -1.18 7.72 13.45
N PRO A 52 -1.86 7.34 14.55
CA PRO A 52 -3.02 8.08 15.04
C PRO A 52 -2.70 9.53 15.44
N ALA A 53 -1.47 9.79 15.90
CA ALA A 53 -1.02 11.13 16.28
C ALA A 53 -1.01 12.11 15.10
N ASP A 54 -0.70 11.61 13.89
CA ASP A 54 -0.67 12.40 12.66
C ASP A 54 -1.98 12.27 11.88
N GLU A 55 -2.91 11.43 12.34
CA GLU A 55 -4.16 11.08 11.65
C GLU A 55 -3.93 10.53 10.23
N VAL A 56 -2.80 9.86 10.01
CA VAL A 56 -2.43 9.28 8.71
C VAL A 56 -2.28 7.76 8.80
N VAL A 57 -2.80 7.08 7.79
CA VAL A 57 -2.50 5.68 7.50
C VAL A 57 -1.49 5.64 6.37
N PHE A 58 -0.45 4.83 6.52
CA PHE A 58 0.56 4.59 5.51
C PHE A 58 0.50 3.15 5.02
N GLY A 59 0.69 2.95 3.72
CA GLY A 59 0.84 1.65 3.09
C GLY A 59 2.11 1.60 2.26
N VAL A 60 2.85 0.49 2.35
CA VAL A 60 4.02 0.24 1.49
C VAL A 60 3.66 -0.85 0.50
N PHE A 61 3.82 -0.54 -0.79
CA PHE A 61 3.56 -1.47 -1.88
C PHE A 61 4.81 -1.71 -2.71
N THR A 62 4.96 -2.92 -3.25
CA THR A 62 5.84 -3.17 -4.39
C THR A 62 5.00 -3.14 -5.67
N ALA A 63 5.46 -2.46 -6.71
CA ALA A 63 4.83 -2.42 -8.02
C ALA A 63 5.81 -1.93 -9.08
N ASP A 64 5.48 -2.07 -10.36
CA ASP A 64 6.31 -1.50 -11.44
C ASP A 64 6.06 0.01 -11.63
N SER A 65 4.93 0.52 -11.14
CA SER A 65 4.59 1.94 -11.23
C SER A 65 3.62 2.43 -10.15
N ALA A 66 3.66 3.73 -9.85
CA ALA A 66 2.70 4.39 -8.97
C ALA A 66 1.24 4.24 -9.47
N ALA A 67 1.02 4.17 -10.79
CA ALA A 67 -0.30 4.00 -11.37
C ALA A 67 -0.95 2.65 -11.00
N GLN A 68 -0.16 1.58 -10.95
CA GLN A 68 -0.65 0.26 -10.51
C GLN A 68 -1.03 0.28 -9.02
N VAL A 69 -0.27 1.01 -8.20
CA VAL A 69 -0.57 1.21 -6.78
C VAL A 69 -1.87 2.00 -6.61
N THR A 70 -2.04 3.11 -7.33
CA THR A 70 -3.27 3.89 -7.34
C THR A 70 -4.48 3.04 -7.71
N ARG A 71 -4.38 2.24 -8.78
CA ARG A 71 -5.45 1.34 -9.22
C ARG A 71 -5.81 0.28 -8.18
N THR A 72 -4.81 -0.24 -7.47
CA THR A 72 -5.01 -1.16 -6.34
C THR A 72 -5.78 -0.49 -5.20
N CYS A 73 -5.41 0.75 -4.87
CA CYS A 73 -6.07 1.53 -3.83
C CYS A 73 -7.53 1.85 -4.19
N GLU A 74 -7.80 2.20 -5.45
CA GLU A 74 -9.16 2.40 -5.98
C GLU A 74 -10.00 1.11 -5.91
N GLY A 75 -9.45 -0.03 -6.33
CA GLY A 75 -10.12 -1.34 -6.28
C GLY A 75 -10.47 -1.78 -4.85
N ALA A 76 -9.70 -1.35 -3.86
CA ALA A 76 -9.99 -1.58 -2.44
C ALA A 76 -10.96 -0.55 -1.83
N GLN A 77 -11.53 0.35 -2.64
CA GLN A 77 -12.38 1.47 -2.23
C GLN A 77 -11.68 2.42 -1.24
N MET A 78 -10.37 2.55 -1.39
CA MET A 78 -9.51 3.35 -0.53
C MET A 78 -8.56 4.18 -1.42
N PRO A 79 -9.09 5.16 -2.18
CA PRO A 79 -8.28 5.94 -3.10
C PRO A 79 -7.14 6.64 -2.37
N ALA A 80 -5.92 6.49 -2.91
CA ALA A 80 -4.71 7.09 -2.36
C ALA A 80 -4.79 8.61 -2.44
N GLN A 81 -4.40 9.30 -1.36
CA GLN A 81 -4.27 10.76 -1.41
C GLN A 81 -2.89 11.19 -1.89
N ARG A 82 -1.87 10.40 -1.55
CA ARG A 82 -0.51 10.56 -2.06
C ARG A 82 0.10 9.20 -2.34
N VAL A 83 0.79 9.09 -3.48
CA VAL A 83 1.61 7.93 -3.85
C VAL A 83 2.99 8.46 -4.21
N THR A 84 4.01 8.00 -3.50
CA THR A 84 5.39 8.47 -3.67
C THR A 84 6.30 7.28 -3.87
N ALA A 85 7.20 7.34 -4.85
CA ALA A 85 8.24 6.34 -5.02
C ALA A 85 9.14 6.34 -3.77
N ALA A 86 9.27 5.19 -3.13
CA ALA A 86 10.14 5.02 -1.98
C ALA A 86 11.54 4.65 -2.49
N THR A 87 12.51 5.51 -2.20
CA THR A 87 13.93 5.22 -2.40
C THR A 87 14.53 4.69 -1.11
N ASP A 88 15.63 3.93 -1.20
CA ASP A 88 16.42 3.51 -0.03
C ASP A 88 15.61 2.70 1.01
N VAL A 89 14.77 1.78 0.53
CA VAL A 89 13.88 0.99 1.40
C VAL A 89 14.62 -0.18 2.02
N GLU A 90 14.77 -0.14 3.34
CA GLU A 90 15.22 -1.28 4.14
C GLU A 90 14.02 -2.00 4.75
N PHE A 91 13.84 -3.26 4.38
CA PHE A 91 12.89 -4.14 5.05
C PHE A 91 13.61 -4.88 6.16
N CYS A 92 13.11 -4.74 7.39
CA CYS A 92 13.55 -5.59 8.48
C CYS A 92 13.23 -7.05 8.10
N GLY A 93 14.25 -7.91 8.09
CA GLY A 93 14.08 -9.34 7.86
C GLY A 93 13.23 -10.01 8.96
N PRO A 94 12.84 -11.28 8.77
CA PRO A 94 12.13 -12.04 9.79
C PRO A 94 12.92 -12.19 11.10
#